data_AF-A0A3B8J4T7-F1
#
_entry.id   AF-A0A3B8J4T7-F1
#
_cell.length_a   1.000
_cell.length_b   1.000
_cell.length_c   1.000
_cell.angle_alpha   90.00
_cell.angle_beta   90.00
_cell.angle_gamma   90.00
#
_symmetry.space_group_name_H-M   'P 1'
#
loop_
_entity.id
_entity.type
_entity.pdbx_description
1 polymer ?
#
loop_
_entity_poly.entity_id
_entity_poly.type
_entity_poly.pdbx_seq_one_letter_code
_entity_poly.pdbx_strand_id
1 'polypeptide(L)'
;MQLNTTHKKFLSNNQNRRKVTLWDKIVHHRYLYIMALPMVAIFIIFKYLPIYGLLLAFKDFRYREGILKSPWVGLQNFKTLFGPEAFQNVVINTLTISFGRIVFTFFVPVIFALLLNEMRNMIFKRVVQTFIYLPHFLSWVIISGIIYSLLTINGGFVNKILISFF
;
A
#
# COMPACT_ATOMS: atom_id res chain seq x y z
N MET A 1 30.71 12.01 -66.57
CA MET A 1 31.24 10.76 -65.98
C MET A 1 32.01 10.98 -64.67
N GLN A 2 31.58 11.90 -63.78
CA GLN A 2 32.25 12.15 -62.47
C GLN A 2 31.29 12.54 -61.31
N LEU A 3 29.99 12.24 -61.39
CA LEU A 3 29.03 12.59 -60.32
C LEU A 3 28.74 11.45 -59.32
N ASN A 4 29.38 10.28 -59.47
CA ASN A 4 29.03 9.08 -58.68
C ASN A 4 30.02 8.73 -57.56
N THR A 5 31.10 9.49 -57.39
CA THR A 5 32.14 9.23 -56.37
C THR A 5 31.86 9.95 -55.05
N THR A 6 31.23 11.12 -55.07
CA THR A 6 30.93 11.90 -53.85
C THR A 6 29.78 11.30 -53.05
N HIS A 7 28.74 10.79 -53.71
CA HIS A 7 27.53 10.26 -53.05
C HIS A 7 27.77 8.91 -52.34
N LYS A 8 28.76 8.11 -52.79
CA LYS A 8 29.10 6.82 -52.17
C LYS A 8 29.91 6.97 -50.89
N LYS A 9 30.60 8.11 -50.70
CA LYS A 9 31.43 8.39 -49.52
C LYS A 9 30.59 8.82 -48.30
N PHE A 10 29.43 9.44 -48.53
CA PHE A 10 28.50 9.82 -47.45
C PHE A 10 27.71 8.63 -46.86
N LEU A 11 27.55 7.53 -47.60
CA LEU A 11 26.87 6.32 -47.13
C LEU A 11 27.81 5.30 -46.46
N SER A 12 29.12 5.58 -46.41
CA SER A 12 30.15 4.63 -45.95
C SER A 12 30.89 5.10 -44.69
N ASN A 13 30.22 5.80 -43.76
CA ASN A 13 30.85 6.21 -42.49
C ASN A 13 30.01 5.93 -41.23
N ASN A 14 29.06 5.00 -41.28
CA ASN A 14 28.15 4.74 -40.15
C ASN A 14 28.00 3.26 -39.81
N GLN A 15 29.08 2.49 -39.95
CA GLN A 15 29.09 1.03 -39.75
C GLN A 15 29.97 0.57 -38.57
N ASN A 16 30.39 1.47 -37.69
CA ASN A 16 31.17 1.11 -36.50
C ASN A 16 30.42 1.46 -35.19
N ARG A 17 29.13 1.09 -35.11
CA ARG A 17 28.44 1.04 -33.82
C ARG A 17 28.99 -0.16 -33.06
N ARG A 18 30.09 0.04 -32.33
CA ARG A 18 30.58 -0.93 -31.32
C ARG A 18 29.37 -1.38 -30.52
N LYS A 19 29.07 -2.69 -30.54
CA LYS A 19 27.97 -3.26 -29.75
C LYS A 19 28.32 -3.05 -28.29
N VAL A 20 27.86 -1.95 -27.71
CA VAL A 20 28.07 -1.60 -26.31
C VAL A 20 27.48 -2.75 -25.50
N THR A 21 28.33 -3.49 -24.80
CA THR A 21 27.87 -4.67 -24.05
C THR A 21 27.05 -4.21 -22.85
N LEU A 22 26.17 -5.07 -22.34
CA LEU A 22 25.36 -4.75 -21.14
C LEU A 22 26.25 -4.40 -19.95
N TRP A 23 27.43 -5.02 -19.86
CA TRP A 23 28.45 -4.77 -18.85
C TRP A 23 29.04 -3.35 -18.94
N ASP A 24 29.36 -2.88 -20.15
CA ASP A 24 29.84 -1.51 -20.36
C ASP A 24 28.79 -0.48 -19.93
N LYS A 25 27.50 -0.77 -20.16
CA LYS A 25 26.39 0.08 -19.73
C LYS A 25 26.23 0.08 -18.20
N ILE A 26 26.34 -1.07 -17.54
CA ILE A 26 26.22 -1.18 -16.08
C ILE A 26 27.36 -0.42 -15.40
N VAL A 27 28.59 -0.57 -15.89
CA VAL A 27 29.75 0.15 -15.36
C VAL A 27 29.64 1.66 -15.58
N HIS A 28 29.12 2.09 -16.74
CA HIS A 28 28.87 3.50 -17.01
C HIS A 28 27.85 4.12 -16.04
N HIS A 29 26.83 3.35 -15.63
CA HIS A 29 25.77 3.79 -14.71
C HIS A 29 25.99 3.32 -13.26
N ARG A 30 27.21 2.93 -12.88
CA ARG A 30 27.52 2.33 -11.57
C ARG A 30 27.03 3.15 -10.37
N TYR A 31 27.07 4.48 -10.47
CA TYR A 31 26.63 5.37 -9.39
C TYR A 31 25.12 5.28 -9.16
N LEU A 32 24.31 5.12 -10.23
CA LEU A 32 22.87 4.89 -10.10
C LEU A 32 22.59 3.55 -9.39
N TYR A 33 23.33 2.51 -9.73
CA TYR A 33 23.20 1.21 -9.07
C TYR A 33 23.62 1.25 -7.60
N ILE A 34 24.71 1.96 -7.26
CA ILE A 34 25.16 2.14 -5.87
C ILE A 34 24.12 2.90 -5.04
N MET A 35 23.49 3.94 -5.60
CA MET A 35 22.41 4.67 -4.92
C MET A 35 21.14 3.83 -4.76
N ALA A 36 20.83 2.96 -5.72
CA ALA A 36 19.68 2.05 -5.65
C ALA A 36 19.92 0.88 -4.68
N LEU A 37 21.17 0.45 -4.50
CA LEU A 37 21.55 -0.71 -3.69
C LEU A 37 21.00 -0.68 -2.24
N PRO A 38 21.11 0.41 -1.46
CA PRO A 38 20.54 0.43 -0.11
C PRO A 38 19.01 0.30 -0.11
N MET A 39 18.31 0.92 -1.08
CA MET A 39 16.85 0.79 -1.21
C MET A 39 16.45 -0.65 -1.52
N VAL A 40 17.15 -1.30 -2.46
CA VAL A 40 16.91 -2.69 -2.84
C VAL A 40 17.24 -3.63 -1.68
N ALA A 41 18.34 -3.41 -0.98
CA ALA A 41 18.73 -4.22 0.17
C ALA A 41 17.67 -4.14 1.29
N ILE A 42 17.20 -2.95 1.64
CA ILE A 42 16.11 -2.75 2.61
C ILE A 42 14.84 -3.46 2.13
N PHE A 43 14.49 -3.35 0.85
CA PHE A 43 13.32 -4.04 0.30
C PHE A 43 13.44 -5.57 0.42
N ILE A 44 14.60 -6.13 0.10
CA ILE A 44 14.83 -7.58 0.18
C ILE A 44 14.72 -8.05 1.64
N ILE A 45 15.39 -7.38 2.57
CA ILE A 45 15.45 -7.78 3.98
C ILE A 45 14.09 -7.62 4.66
N PHE A 46 13.39 -6.51 4.43
CA PHE A 46 12.15 -6.19 5.17
C PHE A 46 10.86 -6.56 4.45
N LYS A 47 10.86 -6.76 3.12
CA LYS A 47 9.67 -7.15 2.36
C LYS A 47 9.75 -8.56 1.81
N TYR A 48 10.86 -8.96 1.18
CA TYR A 48 10.95 -10.30 0.60
C TYR A 48 11.25 -11.39 1.63
N LEU A 49 12.15 -11.14 2.59
CA LEU A 49 12.52 -12.13 3.58
C LEU A 49 11.32 -12.59 4.44
N PRO A 50 10.40 -11.71 4.90
CA PRO A 50 9.21 -12.15 5.62
C PRO A 50 8.25 -13.01 4.79
N ILE A 51 8.25 -12.89 3.46
CA ILE A 51 7.40 -13.73 2.57
C ILE A 51 7.81 -15.20 2.66
N TYR A 52 9.07 -15.50 3.01
CA TYR A 52 9.49 -16.87 3.33
C TYR A 52 8.69 -17.48 4.49
N GLY A 53 8.12 -16.66 5.38
CA GLY A 53 7.20 -17.11 6.42
C GLY A 53 5.92 -17.76 5.90
N LEU A 54 5.56 -17.57 4.61
CA LEU A 54 4.39 -18.21 4.01
C LEU A 54 4.49 -19.75 4.01
N LEU A 55 5.71 -20.30 4.08
CA LEU A 55 5.91 -21.75 4.23
C LEU A 55 5.30 -22.31 5.53
N LEU A 56 5.15 -21.49 6.58
CA LEU A 56 4.52 -21.93 7.83
C LEU A 56 3.06 -22.33 7.63
N ALA A 57 2.36 -21.74 6.66
CA ALA A 57 0.97 -22.11 6.37
C ALA A 57 0.83 -23.58 5.94
N PHE A 58 1.90 -24.19 5.41
CA PHE A 58 1.92 -25.58 4.93
C PHE A 58 2.62 -26.56 5.88
N LYS A 59 3.12 -26.06 7.02
CA LYS A 59 3.84 -26.85 8.01
C LYS A 59 3.08 -26.88 9.34
N ASP A 60 3.23 -27.97 10.08
CA ASP A 60 2.82 -27.99 11.49
C ASP A 60 3.96 -27.39 12.31
N PHE A 61 3.90 -26.08 12.50
CA PHE A 61 4.99 -25.30 13.08
C PHE A 61 5.15 -25.60 14.57
N ARG A 62 6.24 -26.31 14.90
CA ARG A 62 6.63 -26.57 16.29
C ARG A 62 7.77 -25.62 16.66
N TYR A 63 7.54 -24.74 17.65
CA TYR A 63 8.53 -23.73 18.08
C TYR A 63 9.92 -24.34 18.38
N ARG A 64 9.96 -25.56 18.93
CA ARG A 64 11.22 -26.27 19.26
C ARG A 64 12.02 -26.72 18.04
N GLU A 65 11.37 -26.99 16.92
CA GLU A 65 12.01 -27.54 15.71
C GLU A 65 12.35 -26.44 14.69
N GLY A 66 11.73 -25.27 14.83
CA GLY A 66 11.89 -24.14 13.92
C GLY A 66 11.22 -24.38 12.56
N ILE A 67 11.30 -23.37 11.68
CA ILE A 67 10.56 -23.32 10.41
C ILE A 67 11.02 -24.42 9.43
N LEU A 68 12.31 -24.75 9.44
CA LEU A 68 12.90 -25.67 8.47
C LEU A 68 12.62 -27.14 8.80
N LYS A 69 12.70 -27.54 10.08
CA LYS A 69 12.55 -28.94 10.50
C LYS A 69 11.11 -29.36 10.82
N SER A 70 10.20 -28.39 10.99
CA SER A 70 8.78 -28.67 11.23
C SER A 70 8.17 -29.52 10.09
N PRO A 71 7.34 -30.52 10.41
CA PRO A 71 6.77 -31.44 9.42
C PRO A 71 5.83 -30.72 8.44
N TRP A 72 5.86 -31.17 7.19
CA TRP A 72 4.99 -30.65 6.13
C TRP A 72 3.61 -31.31 6.21
N VAL A 73 2.56 -30.50 6.36
CA VAL A 73 1.17 -30.96 6.50
C VAL A 73 0.27 -30.54 5.34
N GLY A 74 0.84 -29.90 4.31
CA GLY A 74 0.11 -29.50 3.11
C GLY A 74 -1.03 -28.54 3.43
N LEU A 75 -2.26 -28.91 3.08
CA LEU A 75 -3.44 -28.04 3.23
C LEU A 75 -4.20 -28.24 4.56
N GLN A 76 -3.66 -29.00 5.51
CA GLN A 76 -4.36 -29.31 6.75
C GLN A 76 -4.72 -28.04 7.54
N ASN A 77 -3.79 -27.09 7.65
CA ASN A 77 -4.03 -25.81 8.33
C ASN A 77 -5.17 -25.00 7.71
N PHE A 78 -5.29 -25.04 6.38
CA PHE A 78 -6.37 -24.36 5.66
C PHE A 78 -7.73 -25.01 5.96
N LYS A 79 -7.82 -26.35 5.95
CA LYS A 79 -9.07 -27.06 6.30
C LYS A 79 -9.53 -26.72 7.72
N THR A 80 -8.61 -26.68 8.68
CA THR A 80 -8.90 -26.29 10.06
C THR A 80 -9.36 -24.84 10.16
N LEU A 81 -8.80 -23.94 9.34
CA LEU A 81 -9.18 -22.52 9.31
C LEU A 81 -10.57 -22.28 8.71
N PHE A 82 -10.92 -22.98 7.63
CA PHE A 82 -12.21 -22.80 6.93
C PHE A 82 -13.39 -23.53 7.59
N GLY A 83 -13.13 -24.42 8.56
CA GLY A 83 -14.18 -25.20 9.23
C GLY A 83 -15.15 -24.35 10.07
N PRO A 84 -14.68 -23.50 10.99
CA PRO A 84 -15.54 -22.73 11.88
C PRO A 84 -16.37 -21.65 11.16
N GLU A 85 -17.66 -21.53 11.49
CA GLU A 85 -18.53 -20.45 11.01
C GLU A 85 -17.99 -19.04 11.37
N ALA A 86 -17.33 -18.92 12.53
CA ALA A 86 -16.69 -17.68 12.95
C ALA A 86 -15.69 -17.15 11.92
N PHE A 87 -14.94 -18.03 11.26
CA PHE A 87 -14.01 -17.63 10.20
C PHE A 87 -14.76 -17.08 8.99
N GLN A 88 -15.82 -17.75 8.55
CA GLN A 88 -16.66 -17.29 7.44
C GLN A 88 -17.29 -15.92 7.73
N ASN A 89 -17.80 -15.74 8.95
CA ASN A 89 -18.35 -14.46 9.41
C ASN A 89 -17.29 -13.34 9.38
N VAL A 90 -16.07 -13.61 9.86
CA VAL A 90 -14.98 -12.63 9.82
C VAL A 90 -14.63 -12.26 8.38
N VAL A 91 -14.57 -13.22 7.46
CA VAL A 91 -14.30 -12.96 6.04
C VAL A 91 -15.39 -12.08 5.43
N ILE A 92 -16.67 -12.44 5.60
CA ILE A 92 -17.80 -11.67 5.05
C ILE A 92 -17.86 -10.28 5.66
N ASN A 93 -17.67 -10.15 6.97
CA ASN A 93 -17.64 -8.85 7.65
C ASN A 93 -16.48 -7.99 7.13
N THR A 94 -15.30 -8.56 6.97
CA THR A 94 -14.13 -7.84 6.43
C THR A 94 -14.38 -7.38 5.00
N LEU A 95 -14.96 -8.24 4.15
CA LEU A 95 -15.31 -7.88 2.78
C LEU A 95 -16.38 -6.78 2.73
N THR A 96 -17.42 -6.90 3.56
CA THR A 96 -18.50 -5.91 3.67
C THR A 96 -17.96 -4.55 4.10
N ILE A 97 -17.14 -4.52 5.16
CA ILE A 97 -16.49 -3.29 5.64
C ILE A 97 -15.56 -2.73 4.58
N SER A 98 -14.76 -3.57 3.91
CA SER A 98 -13.82 -3.12 2.87
C SER A 98 -14.54 -2.52 1.66
N PHE A 99 -15.65 -3.14 1.24
CA PHE A 99 -16.46 -2.61 0.14
C PHE A 99 -17.11 -1.28 0.51
N GLY A 100 -17.74 -1.20 1.69
CA GLY A 100 -18.28 0.06 2.22
C GLY A 100 -17.19 1.14 2.29
N ARG A 101 -16.00 0.79 2.79
CA ARG A 101 -14.86 1.70 2.85
C ARG A 101 -14.46 2.23 1.48
N ILE A 102 -14.43 1.39 0.44
CA ILE A 102 -14.09 1.84 -0.92
C ILE A 102 -15.13 2.85 -1.42
N VAL A 103 -16.42 2.55 -1.26
CA VAL A 103 -17.52 3.45 -1.65
C VAL A 103 -17.36 4.80 -0.95
N PHE A 104 -17.28 4.83 0.38
CA PHE A 104 -17.16 6.09 1.11
C PHE A 104 -15.85 6.82 0.83
N THR A 105 -14.71 6.12 0.77
CA THR A 105 -13.40 6.74 0.50
C THR A 105 -13.29 7.29 -0.91
N PHE A 106 -14.11 6.80 -1.85
CA PHE A 106 -14.20 7.35 -3.19
C PHE A 106 -15.15 8.54 -3.24
N PHE A 107 -16.42 8.35 -2.87
CA PHE A 107 -17.46 9.36 -3.07
C PHE A 107 -17.29 10.58 -2.16
N VAL A 108 -16.93 10.39 -0.90
CA VAL A 108 -16.84 11.49 0.07
C VAL A 108 -15.78 12.51 -0.36
N PRO A 109 -14.52 12.14 -0.66
CA PRO A 109 -13.52 13.11 -1.12
C PRO A 109 -13.87 13.78 -2.44
N VAL A 110 -14.52 13.08 -3.38
CA VAL A 110 -14.95 13.65 -4.66
C VAL A 110 -16.01 14.75 -4.43
N ILE A 111 -17.02 14.46 -3.61
CA ILE A 111 -18.05 15.45 -3.26
C ILE A 111 -17.41 16.64 -2.55
N PHE A 112 -16.55 16.40 -1.56
CA PHE A 112 -15.83 17.48 -0.87
C PHE A 112 -14.95 18.31 -1.82
N ALA A 113 -14.26 17.69 -2.78
CA ALA A 113 -13.45 18.41 -3.75
C ALA A 113 -14.29 19.33 -4.64
N LEU A 114 -15.46 18.86 -5.09
CA LEU A 114 -16.40 19.67 -5.87
C LEU A 114 -16.99 20.83 -5.05
N LEU A 115 -17.42 20.55 -3.81
CA LEU A 115 -17.93 21.58 -2.90
C LEU A 115 -16.88 22.66 -2.63
N LEU A 116 -15.63 22.26 -2.35
CA LEU A 116 -14.53 23.18 -2.14
C LEU A 116 -14.14 23.94 -3.42
N ASN A 117 -14.36 23.36 -4.60
CA ASN A 117 -14.10 24.03 -5.87
C ASN A 117 -15.07 25.20 -6.10
N GLU A 118 -16.34 25.01 -5.77
CA GLU A 118 -17.40 26.03 -5.95
C GLU A 118 -17.32 27.18 -4.94
N MET A 119 -16.48 27.06 -3.90
CA MET A 119 -16.33 28.09 -2.89
C MET A 119 -15.55 29.31 -3.40
N ARG A 120 -16.28 30.43 -3.59
CA ARG A 120 -15.72 31.72 -4.01
C ARG A 120 -14.84 32.39 -2.95
N ASN A 121 -15.12 32.22 -1.66
CA ASN A 121 -14.33 32.82 -0.58
C ASN A 121 -13.10 31.95 -0.24
N MET A 122 -11.92 32.45 -0.58
CA MET A 122 -10.65 31.75 -0.39
C MET A 122 -10.25 31.54 1.07
N ILE A 123 -10.62 32.45 1.97
CA ILE A 123 -10.31 32.32 3.41
C ILE A 123 -11.14 31.18 3.99
N PHE A 124 -12.44 31.17 3.70
CA PHE A 124 -13.35 30.13 4.20
C PHE A 124 -12.97 28.74 3.64
N LYS A 125 -12.63 28.64 2.34
CA LYS A 125 -12.12 27.41 1.72
C LYS A 125 -10.89 26.84 2.46
N ARG A 126 -9.92 27.69 2.79
CA ARG A 126 -8.70 27.29 3.51
C ARG A 126 -8.99 26.78 4.92
N VAL A 127 -9.90 27.44 5.65
CA VAL A 127 -10.30 27.02 7.00
C VAL A 127 -10.99 25.65 6.98
N VAL A 128 -11.95 25.46 6.07
CA VAL A 128 -12.67 24.18 5.93
C VAL A 128 -11.71 23.05 5.58
N GLN A 129 -10.76 23.27 4.66
CA GLN A 129 -9.72 22.29 4.35
C GLN A 129 -8.92 21.90 5.59
N THR A 130 -8.46 22.86 6.38
CA THR A 130 -7.71 22.56 7.62
C THR A 130 -8.50 21.66 8.56
N PHE A 131 -9.80 21.92 8.78
CA PHE A 131 -10.63 21.07 9.61
C PHE A 131 -10.86 19.67 9.04
N ILE A 132 -11.02 19.54 7.72
CA ILE A 132 -11.21 18.24 7.06
C ILE A 132 -9.91 17.41 7.10
N TYR A 133 -8.74 18.04 6.99
CA TYR A 133 -7.46 17.35 7.05
C TYR A 133 -7.00 17.07 8.49
N LEU A 134 -7.51 17.81 9.48
CA LEU A 134 -7.14 17.66 10.90
C LEU A 134 -7.19 16.20 11.41
N PRO A 135 -8.25 15.40 11.14
CA PRO A 135 -8.37 14.04 11.64
C PRO A 135 -7.26 13.11 11.14
N HIS A 136 -6.70 13.37 9.95
CA HIS A 136 -5.61 12.55 9.40
C HIS A 136 -4.30 12.71 10.19
N PHE A 137 -4.13 13.83 10.89
CA PHE A 137 -2.96 14.03 11.77
C PHE A 137 -3.11 13.33 13.13
N LEU A 138 -4.34 12.98 13.52
CA LEU A 138 -4.59 12.24 14.76
C LEU A 138 -4.34 10.75 14.54
N SER A 139 -3.72 10.09 15.53
CA SER A 139 -3.52 8.64 15.46
C SER A 139 -4.87 7.90 15.55
N TRP A 140 -4.95 6.73 14.92
CA TRP A 140 -6.15 5.90 14.98
C TRP A 140 -6.55 5.52 16.41
N VAL A 141 -5.56 5.36 17.30
CA VAL A 141 -5.78 5.06 18.72
C VAL A 141 -6.49 6.21 19.43
N ILE A 142 -6.03 7.46 19.22
CA ILE A 142 -6.67 8.64 19.81
C ILE A 142 -8.12 8.78 19.32
N ILE A 143 -8.34 8.63 18.00
CA ILE A 143 -9.67 8.70 17.40
C ILE A 143 -10.59 7.65 18.02
N SER A 144 -10.13 6.40 18.15
CA SER A 144 -10.92 5.34 18.79
C SER A 144 -11.26 5.66 20.25
N GLY A 145 -10.34 6.26 21.00
CA GLY A 145 -10.56 6.67 22.38
C GLY A 145 -11.60 7.79 22.52
N ILE A 146 -11.54 8.80 21.63
CA ILE A 146 -12.54 9.87 21.59
C ILE A 146 -13.91 9.31 21.24
N ILE A 147 -14.01 8.50 20.19
CA ILE A 147 -15.26 7.86 19.76
C ILE A 147 -15.83 7.01 20.90
N TYR A 148 -15.00 6.18 21.55
CA TYR A 148 -15.42 5.37 22.68
C TYR A 148 -15.90 6.21 23.87
N SER A 149 -15.17 7.29 24.22
CA SER A 149 -15.56 8.19 25.31
C SER A 149 -16.87 8.94 25.02
N LEU A 150 -17.17 9.24 23.75
CA LEU A 150 -18.40 9.91 23.35
C LEU A 150 -19.60 8.95 23.35
N LEU A 151 -19.40 7.71 22.91
CA LEU A 151 -20.45 6.71 22.67
C LEU A 151 -20.62 5.70 23.81
N THR A 152 -19.78 5.74 24.85
CA THR A 152 -19.86 4.78 25.96
C THR A 152 -21.23 4.83 26.66
N ILE A 153 -21.74 3.65 27.01
CA ILE A 153 -23.05 3.46 27.63
C ILE A 153 -23.09 4.15 29.01
N ASN A 154 -22.00 4.04 29.77
CA ASN A 154 -21.91 4.53 31.14
C ASN A 154 -21.41 5.98 31.19
N GLY A 155 -22.24 6.91 30.70
CA GLY A 155 -21.99 8.34 30.83
C GLY A 155 -21.28 9.00 29.64
N GLY A 156 -21.33 8.37 28.46
CA GLY A 156 -20.91 8.99 27.20
C GLY A 156 -21.70 10.26 26.92
N PHE A 157 -21.02 11.27 26.39
CA PHE A 157 -21.61 12.59 26.12
C PHE A 157 -22.85 12.50 25.23
N VAL A 158 -22.81 11.65 24.20
CA VAL A 158 -23.94 11.45 23.28
C VAL A 158 -25.14 10.83 24.01
N ASN A 159 -24.90 9.81 24.83
CA ASN A 159 -25.97 9.15 25.59
C ASN A 159 -26.59 10.08 26.65
N LYS A 160 -25.79 10.94 27.29
CA LYS A 160 -26.29 11.96 28.21
C LYS A 160 -27.21 12.97 27.52
N ILE A 161 -26.87 13.39 26.30
CA ILE A 161 -27.74 14.28 25.51
C ILE A 161 -29.03 13.56 25.12
N LEU A 162 -28.95 12.32 24.66
CA LEU A 162 -30.15 11.54 24.28
C LEU A 162 -31.13 11.36 25.44
N ILE A 163 -30.64 11.05 26.65
CA ILE A 163 -31.47 10.96 27.86
C ILE A 163 -31.99 12.33 28.30
N SER A 164 -31.28 13.42 28.01
CA SER A 164 -31.78 14.77 28.33
C SER A 164 -32.91 15.23 27.40
N PHE A 165 -33.05 14.62 26.21
CA PHE A 165 -34.09 14.97 25.24
C PHE A 165 -35.36 14.08 25.35
N PHE A 166 -35.31 12.98 26.11
CA PHE A 166 -36.41 12.05 26.36
C PHE A 166 -36.79 12.02 27.84
#